data_AF-G3ULB7-F1
#
_entry.id   AF-G3ULB7-F1
#
_cell.length_a   1.000
_cell.length_b   1.000
_cell.length_c   1.000
_cell.angle_alpha   90.00
_cell.angle_beta   90.00
_cell.angle_gamma   90.00
#
_symmetry.space_group_name_H-M   'P 1'
#
loop_
_entity.id
_entity.type
_entity.pdbx_description
1 polymer ?
#
loop_
_entity_poly.entity_id
_entity_poly.type
_entity_poly.pdbx_seq_one_letter_code
_entity_poly.pdbx_strand_id
1 'polypeptide(L)'
;MAHAGRTGYDNREIVMKYIHYKLSQRGYEWEAGEADTRTSPLQADPAAQPALSPVPPVVHLTLRQAGDDFSRRYRRDFAEMSSQLHLTPFTARGRFATVVEELFRDGVNWGRIVAFFEFGGVMCVESVNREMSPLVDNIALWMTEYLNRHLHTWIQDNGGWVGACVVE
;
A
#
# COMPACT_ATOMS: atom_id res chain seq x y z
N MET A 1 4.35 -17.24 29.97
CA MET A 1 4.85 -16.16 29.09
C MET A 1 4.24 -16.40 27.73
N ALA A 2 3.25 -15.60 27.32
CA ALA A 2 2.54 -15.81 26.07
C ALA A 2 3.41 -15.34 24.90
N HIS A 3 3.80 -16.26 24.03
CA HIS A 3 4.26 -15.90 22.69
C HIS A 3 3.08 -15.24 21.98
N ALA A 4 3.07 -13.90 21.90
CA ALA A 4 2.20 -13.20 20.97
C ALA A 4 2.49 -13.78 19.58
N GLY A 5 1.50 -14.49 19.02
CA GLY A 5 1.63 -15.11 17.72
C GLY A 5 2.05 -14.06 16.70
N ARG A 6 3.02 -14.42 15.85
CA ARG A 6 3.38 -13.68 14.62
C ARG A 6 2.12 -13.50 13.78
N THR A 7 1.35 -12.47 14.06
CA THR A 7 0.12 -12.15 13.34
C THR A 7 0.54 -11.29 12.16
N GLY A 8 0.73 -11.95 11.02
CA GLY A 8 0.85 -11.27 9.75
C GLY A 8 -0.51 -10.69 9.38
N TYR A 9 -0.66 -9.37 9.48
CA TYR A 9 -1.81 -8.70 8.89
C TYR A 9 -1.78 -8.84 7.37
N ASP A 10 -2.96 -8.85 6.74
CA ASP A 10 -3.04 -8.84 5.29
C ASP A 10 -2.55 -7.50 4.74
N ASN A 11 -1.34 -7.50 4.18
CA ASN A 11 -0.76 -6.31 3.53
C ASN A 11 -1.63 -5.83 2.35
N ARG A 12 -2.38 -6.73 1.70
CA ARG A 12 -3.31 -6.36 0.63
C ARG A 12 -4.42 -5.46 1.17
N GLU A 13 -5.05 -5.85 2.28
CA GLU A 13 -6.08 -5.04 2.93
C GLU A 13 -5.59 -3.61 3.24
N ILE A 14 -4.38 -3.49 3.79
CA ILE A 14 -3.76 -2.20 4.14
C ILE A 14 -3.56 -1.34 2.89
N VAL A 15 -3.00 -1.91 1.82
CA VAL A 15 -2.80 -1.21 0.55
C VAL A 15 -4.12 -0.75 -0.04
N MET A 16 -5.10 -1.65 -0.16
CA MET A 16 -6.40 -1.34 -0.77
C MET A 16 -7.10 -0.20 -0.03
N LYS A 17 -7.20 -0.29 1.31
CA LYS A 17 -7.84 0.76 2.13
C LYS A 17 -7.09 2.09 2.12
N TYR A 18 -5.78 2.08 1.91
CA TYR A 18 -5.00 3.29 1.80
C TYR A 18 -5.15 3.94 0.42
N ILE A 19 -5.06 3.18 -0.68
CA ILE A 19 -5.25 3.70 -2.03
C ILE A 19 -6.67 4.24 -2.22
N HIS A 20 -7.69 3.51 -1.74
CA HIS A 20 -9.07 4.00 -1.74
C HIS A 20 -9.20 5.36 -1.02
N TYR A 21 -8.54 5.53 0.13
CA TYR A 21 -8.52 6.80 0.85
C TYR A 21 -7.86 7.93 0.03
N LYS A 22 -6.72 7.68 -0.60
CA LYS A 22 -6.02 8.71 -1.40
C LYS A 22 -6.82 9.12 -2.64
N LEU A 23 -7.52 8.18 -3.26
CA LEU A 23 -8.39 8.48 -4.41
C LEU A 23 -9.65 9.24 -3.97
N SER A 24 -10.28 8.86 -2.85
CA SER A 24 -11.48 9.55 -2.36
C SER A 24 -11.20 10.98 -1.91
N GLN A 25 -9.99 11.28 -1.39
CA GLN A 25 -9.54 12.65 -1.12
C GLN A 25 -9.54 13.55 -2.38
N ARG A 26 -9.45 12.96 -3.57
CA ARG A 26 -9.48 13.67 -4.86
C ARG A 26 -10.86 13.64 -5.52
N GLY A 27 -11.87 13.05 -4.87
CA GLY A 27 -13.21 12.88 -5.41
C GLY A 27 -13.35 11.71 -6.38
N TYR A 28 -12.38 10.79 -6.42
CA TYR A 28 -12.46 9.58 -7.23
C TYR A 28 -13.01 8.42 -6.40
N GLU A 29 -14.00 7.74 -6.94
CA GLU A 29 -14.51 6.48 -6.42
C GLU A 29 -13.75 5.33 -7.11
N TRP A 30 -13.09 4.49 -6.31
CA TRP A 30 -12.40 3.32 -6.81
C TRP A 30 -12.97 2.09 -6.11
N GLU A 31 -13.76 1.33 -6.88
CA GLU A 31 -14.24 0.03 -6.47
C GLU A 31 -13.08 -0.95 -6.48
N ALA A 32 -12.43 -1.06 -5.33
CA ALA A 32 -11.27 -1.87 -5.07
C ALA A 32 -11.57 -3.37 -5.28
N GLY A 33 -11.49 -3.83 -6.54
CA GLY A 33 -11.43 -5.23 -6.91
C GLY A 33 -12.50 -6.14 -6.31
N GLU A 34 -13.76 -5.98 -6.74
CA GLU A 34 -14.77 -7.07 -6.80
C GLU A 34 -14.39 -8.17 -7.82
N ALA A 35 -13.15 -8.18 -8.33
CA ALA A 35 -12.68 -9.16 -9.30
C ALA A 35 -12.51 -10.57 -8.70
N ASP A 36 -12.42 -10.70 -7.38
CA ASP A 36 -12.28 -12.00 -6.69
C ASP A 36 -13.63 -12.59 -6.23
N THR A 37 -14.75 -11.87 -6.42
CA THR A 37 -16.09 -12.29 -5.97
C THR A 37 -16.96 -12.86 -7.09
N ARG A 38 -16.44 -12.96 -8.32
CA ARG A 38 -17.10 -13.64 -9.45
C ARG A 38 -16.65 -15.09 -9.65
N THR A 39 -15.96 -15.68 -8.68
CA THR A 39 -15.82 -17.14 -8.59
C THR A 39 -17.12 -17.73 -8.03
N SER A 40 -17.79 -18.51 -8.88
CA SER A 40 -19.00 -19.29 -8.60
C SER A 40 -19.14 -19.79 -7.15
N PRO A 41 -20.35 -19.79 -6.57
CA PRO A 41 -20.62 -20.46 -5.31
C PRO A 41 -20.66 -21.97 -5.52
N LEU A 42 -19.50 -22.60 -5.66
CA LEU A 42 -19.35 -24.05 -5.67
C LEU A 42 -18.23 -24.43 -4.69
N GLN A 43 -18.69 -24.76 -3.47
CA GLN A 43 -18.05 -25.58 -2.43
C GLN A 43 -16.52 -25.51 -2.34
N ALA A 44 -16.02 -24.78 -1.34
CA ALA A 44 -14.68 -24.99 -0.79
C ALA A 44 -14.81 -25.36 0.70
N ASP A 45 -14.17 -26.47 1.08
CA ASP A 45 -14.10 -26.99 2.46
C ASP A 45 -13.60 -25.93 3.46
N PRO A 46 -14.19 -25.81 4.66
CA PRO A 46 -13.84 -24.78 5.64
C PRO A 46 -12.55 -25.04 6.45
N ALA A 47 -11.69 -25.99 6.04
CA ALA A 47 -10.72 -26.61 6.95
C ALA A 47 -9.23 -26.28 6.73
N ALA A 48 -8.83 -25.37 5.83
CA ALA A 48 -7.39 -25.21 5.55
C ALA A 48 -6.89 -23.83 5.07
N GLN A 49 -7.50 -22.72 5.49
CA GLN A 49 -6.85 -21.41 5.36
C GLN A 49 -6.57 -20.83 6.75
N PRO A 50 -5.30 -20.56 7.12
CA PRO A 50 -5.04 -19.76 8.30
C PRO A 50 -5.65 -18.37 8.05
N ALA A 51 -6.79 -18.10 8.67
CA ALA A 51 -7.48 -16.83 8.54
C ALA A 51 -6.52 -15.73 9.02
N LEU A 52 -6.08 -14.89 8.08
CA LEU A 52 -5.32 -13.69 8.41
C LEU A 52 -6.17 -12.87 9.39
N SER A 53 -5.55 -12.42 10.49
CA SER A 53 -6.26 -11.60 11.48
C SER A 53 -6.64 -10.27 10.85
N PRO A 54 -7.88 -9.78 11.04
CA PRO A 54 -8.32 -8.50 10.48
C PRO A 54 -7.42 -7.38 10.98
N VAL A 55 -7.06 -6.45 10.08
CA VAL A 55 -6.16 -5.36 10.44
C VAL A 55 -6.87 -4.38 11.40
N PRO A 56 -6.28 -4.05 12.57
CA PRO A 56 -6.87 -3.10 13.50
C PRO A 56 -7.10 -1.73 12.85
N PRO A 57 -8.25 -1.06 13.10
CA PRO A 57 -8.53 0.25 12.52
C PRO A 57 -7.45 1.32 12.77
N VAL A 58 -6.76 1.22 13.91
CA VAL A 58 -5.66 2.13 14.28
C VAL A 58 -4.53 2.10 13.26
N VAL A 59 -4.21 0.94 12.67
CA VAL A 59 -3.16 0.82 11.65
C VAL A 59 -3.51 1.67 10.42
N HIS A 60 -4.74 1.57 9.95
CA HIS A 60 -5.20 2.38 8.81
C HIS A 60 -5.22 3.87 9.16
N LEU A 61 -5.67 4.22 10.36
CA LEU A 61 -5.71 5.62 10.80
C LEU A 61 -4.30 6.23 10.86
N THR A 62 -3.37 5.55 11.55
CA THR A 62 -1.99 6.02 11.70
C THR A 62 -1.29 6.16 10.37
N LEU A 63 -1.44 5.17 9.47
CA LEU A 63 -0.81 5.23 8.14
C LEU A 63 -1.37 6.39 7.30
N ARG A 64 -2.69 6.65 7.38
CA ARG A 64 -3.31 7.81 6.70
C ARG A 64 -2.81 9.12 7.27
N GLN A 65 -2.76 9.27 8.59
CA GLN A 65 -2.27 10.48 9.25
C GLN A 65 -0.80 10.75 8.92
N ALA A 66 0.06 9.73 9.04
CA ALA A 66 1.47 9.83 8.70
C ALA A 66 1.68 10.15 7.21
N GLY A 67 0.91 9.51 6.33
CA GLY A 67 0.90 9.82 4.90
C GLY A 67 0.50 11.27 4.62
N ASP A 68 -0.59 11.75 5.23
CA ASP A 68 -1.04 13.13 5.05
C ASP A 68 -0.02 14.15 5.58
N ASP A 69 0.65 13.87 6.70
CA ASP A 69 1.76 14.68 7.20
C ASP A 69 2.95 14.68 6.25
N PHE A 70 3.32 13.51 5.73
CA PHE A 70 4.40 13.36 4.75
C PHE A 70 4.08 14.15 3.48
N SER A 71 2.87 13.98 2.94
CA SER A 71 2.37 14.68 1.76
C SER A 71 2.38 16.20 1.94
N ARG A 72 1.98 16.69 3.12
CA ARG A 72 2.03 18.13 3.45
C ARG A 72 3.46 18.67 3.46
N ARG A 73 4.40 17.93 4.05
CA ARG A 73 5.81 18.34 4.19
C ARG A 73 6.53 18.36 2.84
N TYR A 74 6.30 17.36 2.00
CA TYR A 74 6.99 17.17 0.71
C TYR A 74 6.13 17.55 -0.50
N ARG A 75 5.11 18.40 -0.31
CA ARG A 75 4.11 18.73 -1.34
C ARG A 75 4.72 19.22 -2.66
N ARG A 76 5.78 20.03 -2.59
CA ARG A 76 6.46 20.57 -3.78
C ARG A 76 7.18 19.48 -4.55
N ASP A 77 7.93 18.64 -3.85
CA ASP A 77 8.71 17.55 -4.44
C ASP A 77 7.78 16.52 -5.11
N PHE A 78 6.64 16.21 -4.50
CA PHE A 78 5.64 15.33 -5.10
C PHE A 78 4.96 15.92 -6.33
N ALA A 79 4.69 17.24 -6.33
CA ALA A 79 4.11 17.90 -7.50
C ALA A 79 5.10 17.87 -8.68
N GLU A 80 6.38 18.11 -8.40
CA GLU A 80 7.44 17.99 -9.40
C GLU A 80 7.59 16.54 -9.88
N MET A 81 7.63 15.56 -8.98
CA MET A 81 7.74 14.14 -9.31
C MET A 81 6.56 13.66 -10.16
N SER A 82 5.33 14.05 -9.83
CA SER A 82 4.13 13.76 -10.63
C SER A 82 4.23 14.37 -12.04
N SER A 83 4.74 15.61 -12.17
CA SER A 83 4.91 16.25 -13.48
C SER A 83 5.95 15.55 -14.38
N GLN A 84 7.00 14.98 -13.77
CA GLN A 84 8.08 14.27 -14.48
C GLN A 84 7.78 12.78 -14.68
N LEU A 85 6.74 12.25 -14.02
CA LEU A 85 6.27 10.90 -14.20
C LEU A 85 5.67 10.78 -15.61
N HIS A 86 6.50 10.37 -16.56
CA HIS A 86 6.05 9.86 -17.86
C HIS A 86 5.36 8.51 -17.67
N LEU A 87 4.20 8.54 -17.01
CA LEU A 87 3.44 7.35 -16.69
C LEU A 87 2.69 6.88 -17.93
N THR A 88 3.04 5.68 -18.38
CA THR A 88 2.28 4.91 -19.38
C THR A 88 2.08 3.50 -18.84
N PRO A 89 1.07 2.74 -19.31
CA PRO A 89 0.84 1.37 -18.85
C PRO A 89 2.10 0.48 -18.98
N PHE A 90 2.89 0.70 -20.03
CA PHE A 90 4.12 -0.05 -20.30
C PHE A 90 5.30 0.33 -19.39
N THR A 91 5.38 1.59 -18.97
CA THR A 91 6.54 2.09 -18.18
C THR A 91 6.27 2.11 -16.68
N ALA A 92 5.00 2.09 -16.26
CA ALA A 92 4.58 2.23 -14.87
C ALA A 92 5.25 1.22 -13.93
N ARG A 93 5.28 -0.07 -14.30
CA ARG A 93 5.92 -1.10 -13.48
C ARG A 93 7.41 -0.85 -13.29
N GLY A 94 8.11 -0.49 -14.38
CA GLY A 94 9.55 -0.21 -14.32
C GLY A 94 9.84 1.01 -13.45
N ARG A 95 9.07 2.10 -13.62
CA ARG A 95 9.18 3.31 -12.77
C ARG A 95 8.93 3.00 -11.31
N PHE A 96 7.89 2.22 -11.01
CA PHE A 96 7.61 1.78 -9.64
C PHE A 96 8.80 1.02 -9.05
N ALA A 97 9.30 0.00 -9.73
CA ALA A 97 10.43 -0.80 -9.25
C ALA A 97 11.67 0.06 -9.00
N THR A 98 12.06 0.91 -9.96
CA THR A 98 13.25 1.78 -9.81
C THR A 98 13.16 2.71 -8.60
N VAL A 99 12.01 3.38 -8.40
CA VAL A 99 11.85 4.31 -7.27
C VAL A 99 11.85 3.57 -5.94
N VAL A 100 11.18 2.42 -5.86
CA VAL A 100 11.06 1.65 -4.62
C VAL A 100 12.39 0.98 -4.25
N GLU A 101 13.13 0.45 -5.22
CA GLU A 101 14.49 -0.06 -5.00
C GLU A 101 15.42 1.01 -4.46
N GLU A 102 15.32 2.24 -4.98
CA GLU A 102 16.12 3.35 -4.49
C GLU A 102 15.69 3.81 -3.08
N LEU A 103 14.39 3.87 -2.83
CA LEU A 103 13.84 4.27 -1.54
C LEU A 103 14.34 3.40 -0.39
N PHE A 104 14.56 2.10 -0.63
CA PHE A 104 14.98 1.13 0.39
C PHE A 104 16.45 0.69 0.26
N ARG A 105 17.25 1.31 -0.61
CA ARG A 105 18.66 0.92 -0.85
C ARG A 105 19.49 0.87 0.45
N ASP A 106 19.37 1.90 1.30
CA ASP A 106 20.16 1.98 2.55
C ASP A 106 19.43 1.38 3.77
N GLY A 107 18.37 0.59 3.55
CA GLY A 107 17.61 -0.06 4.61
C GLY A 107 16.17 0.44 4.75
N VAL A 108 15.48 -0.14 5.72
CA VAL A 108 14.04 0.04 5.96
C VAL A 108 13.81 0.74 7.29
N ASN A 109 12.89 1.71 7.29
CA ASN A 109 12.33 2.32 8.50
C ASN A 109 10.88 2.73 8.23
N TRP A 110 10.12 3.04 9.29
CA TRP A 110 8.72 3.41 9.16
C TRP A 110 8.49 4.65 8.29
N GLY A 111 9.37 5.65 8.33
CA GLY A 111 9.29 6.83 7.47
C GLY A 111 9.41 6.49 5.98
N ARG A 112 10.33 5.57 5.62
CA ARG A 112 10.46 5.06 4.24
C ARG A 112 9.26 4.21 3.82
N ILE A 113 8.67 3.44 4.74
CA ILE A 113 7.42 2.72 4.47
C ILE A 113 6.28 3.71 4.20
N VAL A 114 6.13 4.78 4.99
CA VAL A 114 5.13 5.83 4.71
C VAL A 114 5.38 6.49 3.35
N ALA A 115 6.64 6.80 3.01
CA ALA A 115 7.00 7.35 1.71
C ALA A 115 6.64 6.41 0.55
N PHE A 116 6.80 5.10 0.72
CA PHE A 116 6.38 4.09 -0.23
C PHE A 116 4.87 4.11 -0.48
N PHE A 117 4.06 4.24 0.58
CA PHE A 117 2.61 4.36 0.44
C PHE A 117 2.22 5.66 -0.28
N GLU A 118 2.83 6.79 0.09
CA GLU A 118 2.55 8.07 -0.57
C GLU A 118 2.95 8.04 -2.06
N PHE A 119 4.10 7.44 -2.40
CA PHE A 119 4.52 7.27 -3.78
C PHE A 119 3.52 6.43 -4.60
N GLY A 120 3.09 5.28 -4.06
CA GLY A 120 2.05 4.46 -4.69
C GLY A 120 0.73 5.21 -4.87
N GLY A 121 0.32 5.98 -3.85
CA GLY A 121 -0.86 6.85 -3.91
C GLY A 121 -0.76 7.91 -5.01
N VAL A 122 0.41 8.54 -5.16
CA VAL A 122 0.67 9.51 -6.25
C VAL A 122 0.55 8.85 -7.62
N MET A 123 1.12 7.66 -7.81
CA MET A 123 0.98 6.91 -9.06
C MET A 123 -0.48 6.56 -9.37
N CYS A 124 -1.27 6.15 -8.37
CA CYS A 124 -2.69 5.86 -8.55
C CYS A 124 -3.49 7.10 -8.96
N VAL A 125 -3.29 8.22 -8.28
CA VAL A 125 -3.96 9.47 -8.61
C VAL A 125 -3.57 9.97 -10.01
N GLU A 126 -2.29 9.89 -10.36
CA GLU A 126 -1.80 10.24 -11.69
C GLU A 126 -2.40 9.33 -12.78
N SER A 127 -2.59 8.05 -12.48
CA SER A 127 -3.23 7.10 -13.39
C SER A 127 -4.67 7.52 -13.69
N VAL A 128 -5.45 7.88 -12.66
CA VAL A 128 -6.84 8.32 -12.84
C VAL A 128 -6.92 9.66 -13.57
N ASN A 129 -6.05 10.61 -13.25
CA ASN A 129 -5.97 11.91 -13.95
C ASN A 129 -5.71 11.77 -15.46
N ARG A 130 -5.06 10.67 -15.89
CA ARG A 130 -4.73 10.37 -17.28
C ARG A 130 -5.70 9.36 -17.93
N GLU A 131 -6.85 9.11 -17.32
CA GLU A 131 -7.86 8.15 -17.80
C GLU A 131 -7.33 6.70 -17.89
N MET A 132 -6.33 6.37 -17.08
CA MET A 132 -5.71 5.05 -16.99
C MET A 132 -6.11 4.32 -15.70
N SER A 133 -7.36 4.46 -15.26
CA SER A 133 -7.87 3.86 -14.01
C SER A 133 -7.58 2.37 -13.82
N PRO A 134 -7.57 1.50 -14.86
CA PRO A 134 -7.17 0.09 -14.70
C PRO A 134 -5.72 -0.12 -14.20
N LEU A 135 -4.87 0.91 -14.26
CA LEU A 135 -3.51 0.84 -13.73
C LEU A 135 -3.49 0.88 -12.19
N VAL A 136 -4.53 1.42 -11.54
CA VAL A 136 -4.63 1.49 -10.07
C VAL A 136 -4.58 0.09 -9.45
N ASP A 137 -5.32 -0.87 -10.01
CA ASP A 137 -5.32 -2.26 -9.52
C ASP A 137 -3.93 -2.91 -9.66
N ASN A 138 -3.22 -2.62 -10.75
CA ASN A 138 -1.86 -3.10 -10.96
C ASN A 138 -0.88 -2.49 -9.95
N ILE A 139 -1.00 -1.19 -9.66
CA ILE A 139 -0.14 -0.52 -8.68
C ILE A 139 -0.39 -1.09 -7.28
N ALA A 140 -1.65 -1.26 -6.89
CA ALA A 140 -2.01 -1.88 -5.61
C ALA A 140 -1.46 -3.31 -5.49
N LEU A 141 -1.49 -4.09 -6.59
CA LEU A 141 -0.86 -5.41 -6.66
C LEU A 141 0.65 -5.32 -6.43
N TRP A 142 1.37 -4.46 -7.15
CA TRP A 142 2.83 -4.33 -7.00
C TRP A 142 3.23 -3.88 -5.61
N MET A 143 2.46 -2.97 -5.00
CA MET A 143 2.68 -2.54 -3.63
C MET A 143 2.54 -3.70 -2.65
N THR A 144 1.49 -4.50 -2.81
CA THR A 144 1.22 -5.67 -1.98
C THR A 144 2.32 -6.72 -2.14
N GLU A 145 2.74 -7.02 -3.37
CA GLU A 145 3.83 -7.94 -3.66
C GLU A 145 5.14 -7.47 -3.00
N TYR A 146 5.45 -6.18 -3.10
CA TYR A 146 6.66 -5.62 -2.52
C TYR A 146 6.65 -5.69 -0.99
N LEU A 147 5.53 -5.32 -0.35
CA LEU A 147 5.36 -5.46 1.10
C LEU A 147 5.57 -6.90 1.55
N ASN A 148 4.94 -7.86 0.88
CA ASN A 148 5.03 -9.27 1.24
C ASN A 148 6.44 -9.85 1.05
N ARG A 149 7.15 -9.47 -0.02
CA ARG A 149 8.45 -10.05 -0.35
C ARG A 149 9.63 -9.38 0.36
N HIS A 150 9.59 -8.05 0.51
CA HIS A 150 10.76 -7.27 0.92
C HIS A 150 10.62 -6.61 2.29
N LEU A 151 9.39 -6.23 2.69
CA LEU A 151 9.17 -5.45 3.91
C LEU A 151 8.58 -6.27 5.05
N HIS A 152 7.95 -7.42 4.76
CA HIS A 152 7.22 -8.22 5.73
C HIS A 152 8.07 -8.63 6.93
N THR A 153 9.27 -9.19 6.69
CA THR A 153 10.18 -9.62 7.76
C THR A 153 10.58 -8.44 8.65
N TRP A 154 11.00 -7.32 8.05
CA TRP A 154 11.37 -6.13 8.81
C TRP A 154 10.21 -5.60 9.64
N ILE A 155 9.00 -5.53 9.07
CA ILE A 155 7.79 -5.10 9.78
C ILE A 155 7.54 -5.99 11.00
N GLN A 156 7.62 -7.31 10.85
CA GLN A 156 7.43 -8.25 11.97
C GLN A 156 8.50 -8.10 13.04
N ASP A 157 9.76 -7.95 12.65
CA ASP A 157 10.89 -7.76 13.58
C ASP A 157 10.83 -6.42 14.34
N ASN A 158 10.07 -5.45 13.83
CA ASN A 158 9.89 -4.13 14.43
C ASN A 158 8.50 -3.94 15.07
N GLY A 159 7.90 -5.03 15.59
CA GLY A 159 6.64 -4.97 16.35
C GLY A 159 5.37 -5.02 15.49
N GLY A 160 5.50 -5.42 14.22
CA GLY A 160 4.40 -5.46 13.26
C GLY A 160 3.85 -4.06 12.93
N TRP A 161 2.70 -4.02 12.26
CA TRP A 161 2.03 -2.76 11.94
C TRP A 161 1.54 -1.98 13.17
N VAL A 162 1.41 -2.64 14.33
CA VAL A 162 1.13 -1.96 15.61
C VAL A 162 2.37 -1.22 16.10
N GLY A 163 3.59 -1.72 15.84
CA GLY A 163 4.84 -1.01 16.13
C GLY A 163 4.90 0.36 15.46
N ALA A 164 4.40 0.48 14.24
CA ALA A 164 4.26 1.78 13.54
C ALA A 164 3.36 2.78 14.29
N CYS A 165 2.41 2.30 15.09
CA CYS A 165 1.46 3.14 15.83
C CYS A 165 2.02 3.67 17.15
N VAL A 166 3.16 3.15 17.62
CA VAL A 166 3.75 3.47 18.94
C VAL A 166 4.97 4.39 18.82
N VAL A 167 5.37 4.74 17.60
CA VAL A 167 6.50 5.66 17.36
C VAL A 167 6.01 7.10 17.53
N GLU A 168 5.98 7.58 18.77
CA GLU A 168 5.91 9.02 19.10
C GLU A 168 7.27 9.71 18.89
#